data_AF-A0A950ZUH1-F1
#
_entry.id   AF-A0A950ZUH1-F1
#
_cell.length_a   1.000
_cell.length_b   1.000
_cell.length_c   1.000
_cell.angle_alpha   90.00
_cell.angle_beta   90.00
_cell.angle_gamma   90.00
#
_symmetry.space_group_name_H-M   'P 1'
#
loop_
_entity.id
_entity.type
_entity.pdbx_description
1 polymer ?
#
loop_
_entity_poly.entity_id
_entity_poly.type
_entity_poly.pdbx_seq_one_letter_code
_entity_poly.pdbx_strand_id
1 'polypeptide(L)' 'MEPVSSHHPAEVGIVGVPMDLGAGRRGVDMGPYAIRYAGLERHLQAMGISVVDHHNLAVPGPESADAGDPNAKFQTQI' A
#
# COMPACT_ATOMS: atom_id res chain seq x y z
N MET A 1 11.91 12.78 38.72
CA MET A 1 11.45 11.59 37.99
C MET A 1 10.54 12.13 36.90
N GLU A 2 11.10 12.35 35.71
CA GLU A 2 10.38 12.85 34.54
C GLU A 2 9.25 11.86 34.19
N PRO A 3 8.05 12.32 33.81
CA PRO A 3 7.01 11.42 33.35
C PRO A 3 7.50 10.72 32.08
N VAL A 4 7.47 9.38 32.06
CA VAL A 4 7.64 8.60 30.84
C VAL A 4 6.57 9.08 29.86
N SER A 5 6.99 9.68 28.75
CA SER A 5 6.10 10.21 27.72
C SER A 5 5.15 9.12 27.25
N SER A 6 3.91 9.20 27.74
CA SER A 6 2.82 8.34 27.32
C SER A 6 2.52 8.71 25.87
N HIS A 7 3.03 7.91 24.94
CA HIS A 7 2.64 8.00 23.55
C HIS A 7 1.14 7.64 23.48
N HIS A 8 0.27 8.65 23.55
CA HIS A 8 -1.12 8.51 23.15
C HIS A 8 -1.14 7.87 21.75
N PRO A 9 -2.12 6.97 21.49
CA PRO A 9 -2.06 6.05 20.36
C PRO A 9 -1.88 6.86 19.08
N ALA A 10 -0.70 6.77 18.49
CA ALA A 10 -0.38 7.44 17.25
C ALA A 10 -1.36 6.91 16.21
N GLU A 11 -2.19 7.81 15.69
CA GLU A 11 -3.09 7.49 14.60
C GLU A 11 -2.32 6.85 13.44
N VAL A 12 -2.83 5.74 12.92
CA VAL A 12 -2.21 4.99 11.82
C VAL A 12 -2.96 5.27 10.53
N GLY A 13 -2.25 5.79 9.53
CA GLY A 13 -2.75 5.91 8.16
C GLY A 13 -2.47 4.65 7.34
N ILE A 14 -3.46 4.14 6.62
CA ILE A 14 -3.31 3.02 5.67
C ILE A 14 -3.38 3.57 4.24
N VAL A 15 -2.34 3.33 3.44
CA VAL A 15 -2.33 3.58 1.99
C VAL A 15 -2.00 2.27 1.30
N GLY A 16 -2.79 1.91 0.28
CA GLY A 16 -2.45 0.79 -0.58
C GLY A 16 -1.85 1.27 -1.90
N VAL A 17 -0.85 0.55 -2.39
CA VAL A 17 -0.22 0.81 -3.69
C VAL A 17 -0.30 -0.47 -4.51
N PRO A 18 -1.38 -0.67 -5.30
CA PRO A 18 -1.61 -1.89 -6.06
C PRO A 18 -0.76 -1.90 -7.34
N MET A 19 0.57 -2.01 -7.19
CA MET A 19 1.52 -1.97 -8.31
C MET A 19 2.00 -3.38 -8.67
N ASP A 20 1.83 -3.79 -9.93
CA ASP A 20 2.21 -5.12 -10.47
C ASP A 20 3.49 -5.07 -11.34
N LEU A 21 4.50 -4.27 -10.94
CA LEU A 21 5.73 -4.05 -11.72
C LEU A 21 6.96 -4.81 -11.19
N GLY A 22 6.80 -5.68 -10.18
CA GLY A 22 7.90 -6.30 -9.44
C GLY A 22 8.22 -7.76 -9.79
N ALA A 23 9.52 -8.07 -9.94
CA ALA A 23 10.09 -9.43 -9.93
C ALA A 23 9.51 -10.47 -10.92
N GLY A 24 8.80 -10.05 -11.97
CA GLY A 24 8.16 -10.95 -12.94
C GLY A 24 6.99 -11.76 -12.35
N ARG A 25 6.48 -11.38 -11.18
CA ARG A 25 5.38 -12.07 -10.49
C ARG A 25 4.11 -11.23 -10.65
N ARG A 26 3.21 -11.71 -11.51
CA ARG A 26 1.87 -11.11 -11.68
C ARG A 26 1.00 -11.35 -10.44
N GLY A 27 0.08 -10.43 -10.19
CA GLY A 27 -0.94 -10.53 -9.15
C GLY A 27 -0.52 -9.95 -7.80
N VAL A 28 0.59 -9.19 -7.73
CA VAL A 28 1.00 -8.52 -6.48
C VAL A 28 0.20 -7.24 -6.22
N ASP A 29 -0.46 -6.70 -7.25
CA ASP A 29 -1.47 -5.63 -7.16
C ASP A 29 -2.65 -5.97 -6.24
N MET A 30 -2.98 -7.25 -6.10
CA MET A 30 -4.02 -7.73 -5.18
C MET A 30 -3.59 -7.69 -3.71
N GLY A 31 -2.30 -7.52 -3.42
CA GLY A 31 -1.74 -7.52 -2.06
C GLY A 31 -2.42 -6.53 -1.10
N PRO A 32 -2.50 -5.22 -1.42
CA PRO A 32 -3.19 -4.24 -0.59
C PRO A 32 -4.66 -4.59 -0.29
N TYR A 33 -5.37 -5.19 -1.24
CA TYR A 33 -6.74 -5.64 -1.04
C TYR A 33 -6.81 -6.87 -0.13
N ALA A 34 -5.92 -7.84 -0.35
CA ALA A 34 -5.85 -9.06 0.46
C ALA A 34 -5.53 -8.76 1.92
N ILE A 35 -4.59 -7.84 2.19
CA ILE A 35 -4.25 -7.41 3.55
C ILE A 35 -5.44 -6.73 4.24
N ARG A 36 -6.16 -5.86 3.53
CA ARG A 36 -7.39 -5.25 4.06
C ARG A 36 -8.47 -6.28 4.34
N TYR A 37 -8.69 -7.21 3.41
CA TYR A 37 -9.67 -8.28 3.55
C TYR A 37 -9.35 -9.23 4.73
N ALA A 38 -8.06 -9.44 5.03
CA ALA A 38 -7.61 -10.17 6.22
C ALA A 38 -7.90 -9.44 7.55
N GLY A 39 -8.45 -8.23 7.50
CA GLY A 39 -8.96 -7.50 8.65
C GLY A 39 -7.92 -6.60 9.32
N LEU A 40 -6.96 -6.05 8.57
CA LEU A 40 -5.92 -5.16 9.12
C LEU A 40 -6.49 -4.05 10.02
N GLU A 41 -7.46 -3.29 9.51
CA GLU A 41 -8.09 -2.19 10.26
C GLU A 41 -8.74 -2.69 11.56
N ARG A 42 -9.54 -3.77 11.47
CA ARG A 42 -10.21 -4.38 12.63
C ARG A 42 -9.20 -4.76 13.72
N HIS A 43 -8.07 -5.36 13.35
CA HIS A 43 -7.06 -5.78 14.32
C HIS A 43 -6.35 -4.57 14.97
N LEU A 44 -6.05 -3.52 14.19
CA LEU A 44 -5.48 -2.28 14.72
C LEU A 44 -6.43 -1.58 15.70
N GLN A 45 -7.71 -1.46 15.34
CA GLN A 45 -8.74 -0.89 16.20
C GLN A 45 -8.94 -1.71 17.49
N ALA A 46 -8.88 -3.04 17.40
CA ALA A 46 -8.97 -3.92 18.58
C ALA A 46 -7.81 -3.73 19.57
N MET A 47 -6.68 -3.17 19.12
CA MET A 47 -5.54 -2.78 19.96
C MET A 47 -5.66 -1.36 20.53
N GLY A 48 -6.77 -0.66 20.27
CA GLY A 48 -6.99 0.72 20.73
C GLY A 48 -6.29 1.79 19.88
N ILE A 49 -5.91 1.47 18.65
CA ILE A 49 -5.24 2.38 17.72
C ILE A 49 -6.29 3.07 16.84
N SER A 50 -6.21 4.40 16.71
CA SER A 50 -6.99 5.16 15.73
C SER A 50 -6.48 4.86 14.32
N VAL A 51 -7.37 4.57 13.37
CA VAL A 51 -6.99 4.20 12.00
C VAL A 51 -7.71 5.08 10.99
N VAL A 52 -6.96 5.56 10.01
CA VAL A 52 -7.48 6.28 8.84
C VAL A 52 -7.07 5.52 7.58
N ASP A 53 -8.04 4.97 6.83
CA ASP A 53 -7.76 4.36 5.53
C ASP A 53 -7.85 5.41 4.42
N HIS A 54 -6.72 5.67 3.76
CA HIS A 54 -6.59 6.57 2.61
C HIS A 54 -6.82 5.85 1.26
N HIS A 55 -7.32 4.62 1.29
CA HIS A 55 -7.61 3.79 0.14
C HIS A 55 -6.36 3.44 -0.70
N ASN A 56 -6.59 3.10 -1.96
CA ASN A 56 -5.52 2.76 -2.89
C ASN A 56 -5.18 3.94 -3.78
N LEU A 57 -3.89 4.13 -4.03
CA LEU A 57 -3.43 5.01 -5.09
C LEU A 57 -3.90 4.46 -6.44
N ALA A 58 -4.32 5.37 -7.32
CA ALA A 58 -4.54 5.03 -8.72
C ALA A 58 -3.18 4.70 -9.35
N VAL A 59 -3.00 3.44 -9.72
CA VAL A 59 -1.84 2.97 -10.48
C VAL A 59 -2.35 2.62 -11.87
N PRO A 60 -1.68 3.07 -12.96
CA PRO A 60 -2.04 2.66 -14.31
C PRO A 60 -2.08 1.14 -14.42
N GLY A 61 -3.14 0.62 -15.05
CA GLY A 61 -3.24 -0.80 -15.33
C GLY A 61 -2.09 -1.27 -16.22
N PRO A 62 -1.66 -2.54 -16.11
CA PRO A 62 -0.59 -3.09 -16.94
C PRO A 62 -0.92 -3.04 -18.44
N GLU A 63 -2.20 -3.04 -18.83
CA GLU A 63 -2.63 -2.81 -20.23
C GLU A 63 -2.47 -1.36 -20.72
N SER A 64 -2.33 -0.41 -19.80
CA SER A 64 -2.14 1.02 -20.08
C SER A 64 -0.66 1.40 -20.12
N ALA A 65 0.24 0.49 -19.74
CA ALA A 65 1.64 0.62 -20.10
C ALA A 65 1.71 0.37 -21.60
N ASP A 66 1.81 1.46 -22.39
CA ASP A 66 2.25 1.37 -23.78
C ASP A 66 3.36 0.33 -23.84
N ALA A 67 3.25 -0.63 -24.76
CA ALA A 67 4.31 -1.59 -25.01
C ALA A 67 5.56 -0.78 -25.37
N GLY A 68 6.36 -0.43 -24.36
CA GLY A 68 7.53 0.40 -24.51
C GLY A 68 8.48 -0.25 -25.50
N ASP A 69 9.42 0.53 -26.01
CA ASP A 69 10.43 0.02 -26.93
C ASP A 69 11.07 -1.26 -26.35
N PRO A 70 11.03 -2.41 -27.07
CA PRO A 70 11.59 -3.67 -26.60
C PRO A 70 13.11 -3.61 -26.33
N ASN A 71 13.79 -2.53 -26.74
CA ASN A 71 15.21 -2.26 -26.45
C ASN A 71 15.42 -1.23 -25.32
N ALA A 72 14.36 -0.71 -24.69
CA ALA A 72 14.48 0.24 -23.60
C ALA A 72 15.00 -0.45 -22.34
N LYS A 73 16.16 0.00 -21.85
CA LYS A 73 16.74 -0.50 -20.58
C LYS A 73 15.98 -0.01 -19.34
N PHE A 74 15.22 1.07 -19.45
CA PHE A 74 14.34 1.61 -18.41
C PHE A 74 13.12 2.23 -19.08
N GLN A 75 11.92 1.99 -18.54
CA GLN A 75 10.72 2.70 -18.98
C GLN A 75 10.55 3.98 -18.17
N THR A 76 10.23 5.07 -18.85
CA THR A 76 9.94 6.35 -18.19
C THR A 76 8.52 6.31 -17.65
N GLN A 77 8.37 6.22 -16.34
CA GLN A 77 7.14 6.62 -15.65
C GLN A 77 7.50 7.76 -14.70
N ILE A 78 6.96 8.95 -14.98
CA ILE A 78 6.76 10.05 -14.02
C ILE A 78 5.25 10.23 -13.92
#